data_AF-A0ABD5LVU7-F1
#
_entry.id   AF-A0ABD5LVU7-F1
#
_cell.length_a   1.000
_cell.length_b   1.000
_cell.length_c   1.000
_cell.angle_alpha   90.00
_cell.angle_beta   90.00
_cell.angle_gamma   90.00
#
_symmetry.space_group_name_H-M   'P 1'
#
loop_
_entity.id
_entity.type
_entity.pdbx_description
1 polymer ?
#
loop_
_entity_poly.entity_id
_entity_poly.type
_entity_poly.pdbx_seq_one_letter_code
_entity_poly.pdbx_strand_id
1 'polypeptide(L)'
;MAYATDLPRAVIYDPAYRKINYPNGDVPAHYGVCSDVIIRSYRGIGIDLQKLLHEDIKANFALYPSKRIWGLSRPDTNIDHRRVPNLEVFFSRKGKVKPISKEASDYLPGDIVSWRLDNGRPHIGLVIDKKSSDNQRYLVMHNIGFGQIAEDVLFSWKITGHYSY
;
A
#
# COMPACT_ATOMS: atom_id res chain seq x y z
N MET A 1 -11.15 13.15 4.65
CA MET A 1 -10.24 12.77 5.76
C MET A 1 -9.84 11.32 5.58
N ALA A 2 -8.59 11.04 5.20
CA ALA A 2 -8.10 9.66 5.09
C ALA A 2 -7.68 9.18 6.49
N TYR A 3 -8.22 8.05 6.97
CA TYR A 3 -7.86 7.44 8.27
C TYR A 3 -6.34 7.22 8.44
N ALA A 4 -5.60 7.19 7.34
CA ALA A 4 -4.15 7.14 7.31
C ALA A 4 -3.46 8.15 8.25
N THR A 5 -4.03 9.34 8.46
CA THR A 5 -3.47 10.35 9.38
C THR A 5 -3.57 9.98 10.85
N ASP A 6 -4.48 9.06 11.20
CA ASP A 6 -4.75 8.63 12.57
C ASP A 6 -3.93 7.40 12.98
N LEU A 7 -3.10 6.88 12.06
CA LEU A 7 -2.26 5.73 12.31
C LEU A 7 -1.11 6.06 13.27
N PRO A 8 -0.68 5.10 14.11
CA PRO A 8 0.42 5.31 15.04
C PRO A 8 1.73 5.54 14.28
N ARG A 9 2.45 6.60 14.63
CA ARG A 9 3.75 6.92 14.01
C ARG A 9 4.83 5.93 14.38
N ALA A 10 4.93 5.56 15.67
CA ALA A 10 5.98 4.70 16.20
C ALA A 10 5.75 3.23 15.82
N VAL A 11 6.21 2.86 14.63
CA VAL A 11 6.12 1.51 14.09
C VAL A 11 7.49 1.04 13.62
N ILE A 12 7.92 -0.10 14.13
CA ILE A 12 9.16 -0.76 13.75
C ILE A 12 8.95 -1.41 12.39
N TYR A 13 9.84 -1.10 11.45
CA TYR A 13 9.81 -1.71 10.13
C TYR A 13 10.15 -3.19 10.22
N ASP A 14 9.18 -4.06 9.94
CA ASP A 14 9.34 -5.51 10.04
C ASP A 14 8.65 -6.26 8.87
N PRO A 15 9.44 -6.73 7.87
CA PRO A 15 8.93 -7.51 6.75
C PRO A 15 8.78 -9.00 7.07
N ALA A 16 9.07 -9.45 8.30
CA ALA A 16 9.06 -10.87 8.63
C ALA A 16 7.68 -11.51 8.42
N TYR A 17 7.71 -12.75 7.95
CA TYR A 17 6.52 -13.58 7.84
C TYR A 17 5.97 -13.91 9.24
N ARG A 18 4.66 -13.77 9.42
CA ARG A 18 3.97 -14.07 10.68
C ARG A 18 2.64 -14.73 10.35
N LYS A 19 2.29 -15.77 11.11
CA LYS A 19 0.94 -16.34 11.07
C LYS A 19 -0.02 -15.34 11.73
N ILE A 20 -1.08 -14.99 11.05
CA ILE A 20 -2.08 -14.02 11.51
C ILE A 20 -3.50 -14.56 11.25
N ASN A 21 -4.48 -13.92 11.88
CA ASN A 21 -5.88 -14.28 11.66
C ASN A 21 -6.34 -13.98 10.22
N TYR A 22 -7.45 -14.58 9.84
CA TYR A 22 -8.15 -14.29 8.60
C TYR A 22 -9.65 -14.56 8.80
N PRO A 23 -10.55 -13.62 8.43
CA PRO A 23 -10.29 -12.26 7.96
C PRO A 23 -9.81 -11.33 9.09
N ASN A 24 -9.56 -10.06 8.79
CA ASN A 24 -9.13 -9.01 9.74
C ASN A 24 -7.85 -9.33 10.54
N GLY A 25 -6.94 -10.12 9.97
CA GLY A 25 -5.60 -10.28 10.50
C GLY A 25 -4.74 -9.03 10.34
N ASP A 26 -3.86 -8.82 11.31
CA ASP A 26 -2.78 -7.84 11.26
C ASP A 26 -1.58 -8.40 12.02
N VAL A 27 -0.40 -7.86 11.72
CA VAL A 27 0.77 -8.02 12.60
C VAL A 27 0.58 -7.16 13.87
N PRO A 28 1.37 -7.37 14.94
CA PRO A 28 1.25 -6.52 16.12
C PRO A 28 1.37 -5.03 15.77
N ALA A 29 0.58 -4.17 16.42
CA ALA A 29 0.38 -2.78 16.01
C ALA A 29 1.68 -1.96 15.89
N HIS A 30 2.70 -2.27 16.69
CA HIS A 30 4.01 -1.63 16.69
C HIS A 30 4.97 -2.16 15.60
N TYR A 31 4.54 -3.11 14.77
CA TYR A 31 5.27 -3.58 13.59
C TYR A 31 4.50 -3.24 12.31
N GLY A 32 5.23 -3.06 11.21
CA GLY A 32 4.61 -2.96 9.89
C GLY A 32 5.58 -2.51 8.81
N VAL A 33 5.15 -2.60 7.56
CA VAL A 33 5.86 -2.13 6.36
C VAL A 33 4.98 -1.14 5.59
N CYS A 34 5.40 -0.72 4.40
CA CYS A 34 4.68 0.23 3.55
C CYS A 34 3.25 -0.21 3.21
N SER A 35 3.03 -1.49 2.89
CA SER A 35 1.70 -2.02 2.58
C SER A 35 0.77 -2.01 3.79
N ASP A 36 1.28 -2.21 5.00
CA ASP A 36 0.47 -2.20 6.23
C ASP A 36 -0.16 -0.81 6.49
N VAL A 37 0.45 0.27 5.99
CA VAL A 37 -0.17 1.61 5.99
C VAL A 37 -1.47 1.59 5.18
N ILE A 38 -1.46 1.01 3.99
CA ILE A 38 -2.64 0.90 3.13
C ILE A 38 -3.69 0.02 3.81
N ILE A 39 -3.30 -1.17 4.28
CA ILE A 39 -4.21 -2.12 4.93
C ILE A 39 -4.89 -1.49 6.15
N ARG A 40 -4.13 -0.83 7.03
CA ARG A 40 -4.68 -0.19 8.24
C ARG A 40 -5.50 1.05 7.92
N SER A 41 -5.13 1.81 6.88
CA SER A 41 -5.92 2.97 6.41
C SER A 41 -7.32 2.56 5.96
N TYR A 42 -7.42 1.52 5.14
CA TYR A 42 -8.70 1.00 4.67
C TYR A 42 -9.49 0.32 5.81
N ARG A 43 -8.80 -0.37 6.72
CA ARG A 43 -9.46 -0.98 7.88
C ARG A 43 -10.12 0.05 8.79
N GLY A 44 -9.49 1.22 8.99
CA GLY A 44 -10.07 2.29 9.78
C GLY A 44 -11.36 2.89 9.21
N ILE A 45 -11.66 2.66 7.93
CA ILE A 45 -12.94 2.99 7.29
C ILE A 45 -13.83 1.77 7.04
N GLY A 46 -13.56 0.64 7.70
CA GLY A 46 -14.38 -0.57 7.63
C GLY A 46 -14.13 -1.48 6.43
N ILE A 47 -13.04 -1.28 5.68
CA ILE A 47 -12.69 -2.08 4.50
C ILE A 47 -11.54 -3.03 4.83
N ASP A 48 -11.80 -4.34 4.79
CA ASP A 48 -10.76 -5.36 5.01
C ASP A 48 -10.06 -5.77 3.69
N LEU A 49 -9.01 -5.02 3.33
CA LEU A 49 -8.20 -5.33 2.16
C LEU A 49 -7.49 -6.70 2.25
N GLN A 50 -7.26 -7.26 3.45
CA GLN A 50 -6.70 -8.61 3.58
C GLN A 50 -7.64 -9.62 2.93
N LYS A 51 -8.93 -9.56 3.29
CA LYS A 51 -9.98 -10.42 2.73
C LYS A 51 -10.17 -10.19 1.24
N LEU A 52 -10.38 -8.94 0.84
CA LEU A 52 -10.73 -8.61 -0.55
C LEU A 52 -9.63 -9.02 -1.54
N LEU A 53 -8.37 -8.75 -1.18
CA LEU A 53 -7.23 -9.16 -2.01
C LEU A 53 -7.07 -10.68 -2.02
N HIS A 54 -7.19 -11.35 -0.87
CA HIS A 54 -7.07 -12.81 -0.82
C HIS A 54 -8.14 -13.51 -1.67
N GLU A 55 -9.38 -13.06 -1.61
CA GLU A 55 -10.49 -13.62 -2.40
C GLU A 55 -10.27 -13.42 -3.90
N ASP A 56 -9.77 -12.26 -4.33
CA ASP A 56 -9.44 -12.05 -5.75
C ASP A 56 -8.25 -12.89 -6.20
N ILE A 57 -7.20 -13.04 -5.38
CA ILE A 57 -6.07 -13.94 -5.69
C ILE A 57 -6.55 -15.39 -5.77
N LYS A 58 -7.40 -15.84 -4.86
CA LYS A 58 -7.93 -17.20 -4.86
C LYS A 58 -8.68 -17.51 -6.15
N ALA A 59 -9.49 -16.58 -6.65
CA ALA A 59 -10.23 -16.72 -7.89
C ALA A 59 -9.36 -16.53 -9.15
N ASN A 60 -8.23 -15.83 -9.05
CA ASN A 60 -7.46 -15.36 -10.22
C ASN A 60 -5.94 -15.55 -10.08
N PHE A 61 -5.49 -16.62 -9.41
CA PHE A 61 -4.10 -16.79 -8.98
C PHE A 61 -3.06 -16.57 -10.08
N ALA A 62 -3.35 -17.01 -11.31
CA ALA A 62 -2.46 -16.87 -12.47
C ALA A 62 -2.22 -15.41 -12.91
N LEU A 63 -3.11 -14.48 -12.56
CA LEU A 63 -2.96 -13.06 -12.88
C LEU A 63 -2.06 -12.32 -11.90
N TYR A 64 -1.83 -12.91 -10.73
CA TYR A 64 -0.96 -12.35 -9.70
C TYR A 64 0.48 -12.83 -9.88
N PRO A 65 1.47 -12.02 -9.50
CA PRO A 65 2.87 -12.34 -9.74
C PRO A 65 3.42 -13.41 -8.78
N SER A 66 2.58 -13.99 -7.91
CA SER A 66 2.99 -14.85 -6.80
C SER A 66 3.86 -16.03 -7.20
N LYS A 67 3.49 -16.73 -8.29
CA LYS A 67 4.28 -17.83 -8.83
C LYS A 67 5.60 -17.36 -9.42
N ARG A 68 5.58 -16.25 -10.17
CA ARG A 68 6.75 -15.71 -10.87
C ARG A 68 7.80 -15.12 -9.92
N ILE A 69 7.37 -14.45 -8.86
CA ILE A 69 8.28 -13.76 -7.92
C ILE A 69 8.69 -14.67 -6.76
N TRP A 70 7.79 -15.50 -6.23
CA TRP A 70 8.02 -16.27 -5.00
C TRP A 70 7.86 -17.78 -5.16
N GLY A 71 7.60 -18.29 -6.37
CA GLY A 71 7.42 -19.73 -6.61
C GLY A 71 6.17 -20.33 -5.97
N LEU A 72 5.21 -19.51 -5.54
CA LEU A 72 4.01 -19.99 -4.85
C LEU A 72 3.04 -20.67 -5.81
N SER A 73 2.38 -21.72 -5.33
CA SER A 73 1.35 -22.47 -6.05
C SER A 73 -0.08 -22.19 -5.58
N ARG A 74 -0.23 -21.46 -4.47
CA ARG A 74 -1.52 -21.11 -3.86
C ARG A 74 -1.46 -19.76 -3.14
N PRO A 75 -2.61 -19.10 -2.91
CA PRO A 75 -2.68 -17.89 -2.10
C PRO A 75 -2.28 -18.16 -0.63
N ASP A 76 -1.81 -17.13 0.07
CA ASP A 76 -1.45 -17.15 1.48
C ASP A 76 -2.05 -15.94 2.23
N THR A 77 -3.06 -16.21 3.06
CA THR A 77 -3.78 -15.22 3.88
C THR A 77 -2.86 -14.44 4.83
N ASN A 78 -1.68 -14.99 5.17
CA ASN A 78 -0.79 -14.39 6.15
C ASN A 78 0.06 -13.24 5.58
N ILE A 79 0.28 -13.21 4.26
CA ILE A 79 1.30 -12.32 3.67
C ILE A 79 0.88 -11.67 2.35
N ASP A 80 -0.12 -12.19 1.62
CA ASP A 80 -0.40 -11.70 0.27
C ASP A 80 -0.76 -10.22 0.19
N HIS A 81 -1.57 -9.75 1.12
CA HIS A 81 -1.98 -8.35 1.26
C HIS A 81 -0.83 -7.41 1.68
N ARG A 82 0.25 -7.98 2.24
CA ARG A 82 1.45 -7.23 2.64
C ARG A 82 2.46 -7.10 1.50
N ARG A 83 2.18 -7.64 0.31
CA ARG A 83 3.07 -7.59 -0.86
C ARG A 83 2.60 -6.52 -1.84
N VAL A 84 3.42 -5.46 -2.01
CA VAL A 84 3.13 -4.37 -2.95
C VAL A 84 2.80 -4.87 -4.37
N PRO A 85 3.53 -5.85 -4.98
CA PRO A 85 3.16 -6.34 -6.30
C PRO A 85 1.77 -6.99 -6.39
N ASN A 86 1.26 -7.56 -5.29
CA ASN A 86 -0.10 -8.07 -5.25
C ASN A 86 -1.12 -6.93 -5.15
N LEU A 87 -0.85 -5.90 -4.34
CA LEU A 87 -1.70 -4.71 -4.24
C LEU A 87 -1.79 -3.96 -5.58
N GLU A 88 -0.69 -3.84 -6.32
CA GLU A 88 -0.69 -3.25 -7.67
C GLU A 88 -1.65 -3.98 -8.62
N VAL A 89 -1.61 -5.31 -8.64
CA VAL A 89 -2.55 -6.12 -9.45
C VAL A 89 -3.98 -5.98 -8.95
N PHE A 90 -4.20 -6.03 -7.63
CA PHE A 90 -5.53 -5.88 -7.04
C PHE A 90 -6.16 -4.54 -7.40
N PHE A 91 -5.47 -3.42 -7.18
CA PHE A 91 -5.99 -2.08 -7.51
C PHE A 91 -6.16 -1.86 -9.01
N SER A 92 -5.31 -2.47 -9.85
CA SER A 92 -5.51 -2.44 -11.31
C SER A 92 -6.79 -3.17 -11.75
N ARG A 93 -7.22 -4.19 -10.99
CA ARG A 93 -8.39 -5.02 -11.30
C ARG A 93 -9.67 -4.54 -10.65
N LYS A 94 -9.59 -3.95 -9.46
CA LYS A 94 -10.74 -3.62 -8.61
C LYS A 94 -10.93 -2.13 -8.36
N GLY A 95 -9.89 -1.33 -8.56
CA GLY A 95 -9.97 0.13 -8.49
C GLY A 95 -9.94 0.77 -9.87
N LYS A 96 -9.71 2.08 -9.88
CA LYS A 96 -9.48 2.88 -11.08
C LYS A 96 -7.99 3.12 -11.24
N VAL A 97 -7.43 2.73 -12.38
CA VAL A 97 -6.07 3.11 -12.77
C VAL A 97 -6.09 4.56 -13.23
N LYS A 98 -5.25 5.39 -12.64
CA LYS A 98 -5.09 6.80 -12.98
C LYS A 98 -3.80 7.02 -13.78
N PRO A 99 -3.74 8.04 -14.65
CA PRO A 99 -2.51 8.38 -15.35
C PRO A 99 -1.37 8.72 -14.39
N ILE A 100 -0.16 8.30 -14.73
CA ILE A 100 1.06 8.77 -14.06
C ILE A 100 1.52 10.02 -14.81
N SER A 101 1.51 11.16 -14.13
CA SER A 101 1.97 12.44 -14.66
C SER A 101 3.02 13.07 -13.73
N LYS A 102 3.59 14.20 -14.17
CA LYS A 102 4.46 15.04 -13.34
C LYS A 102 3.70 16.18 -12.66
N GLU A 103 2.38 16.28 -12.90
CA GLU A 103 1.55 17.34 -12.35
C GLU A 103 1.04 16.94 -10.97
N ALA A 104 1.46 17.66 -9.92
CA ALA A 104 1.10 17.36 -8.53
C ALA A 104 -0.42 17.35 -8.29
N SER A 105 -1.17 18.17 -9.06
CA SER A 105 -2.63 18.29 -8.96
C SER A 105 -3.38 17.03 -9.38
N ASP A 106 -2.75 16.12 -10.13
CA ASP A 106 -3.39 14.88 -10.58
C ASP A 106 -3.52 13.84 -9.45
N TYR A 107 -2.75 14.02 -8.38
CA TYR A 107 -2.66 13.16 -7.20
C TYR A 107 -3.45 13.78 -6.06
N LEU A 108 -4.64 13.24 -5.79
CA LEU A 108 -5.62 13.74 -4.84
C LEU A 108 -5.63 12.89 -3.56
N PRO A 109 -6.06 13.47 -2.42
CA PRO A 109 -6.22 12.72 -1.19
C PRO A 109 -7.11 11.47 -1.38
N GLY A 110 -6.63 10.33 -0.90
CA GLY A 110 -7.26 9.02 -1.09
C GLY A 110 -6.63 8.19 -2.23
N ASP A 111 -5.84 8.80 -3.12
CA ASP A 111 -5.13 8.04 -4.14
C ASP A 111 -4.04 7.14 -3.53
N ILE A 112 -3.86 5.96 -4.11
CA ILE A 112 -2.77 5.04 -3.80
C ILE A 112 -1.71 5.19 -4.89
N VAL A 113 -0.46 5.40 -4.46
CA VAL A 113 0.68 5.49 -5.38
C VAL A 113 1.69 4.40 -5.02
N SER A 114 2.20 3.70 -6.02
CA SER A 114 3.28 2.73 -5.87
C SER A 114 4.53 3.18 -6.61
N TRP A 115 5.69 2.81 -6.06
CA TRP A 115 6.99 3.15 -6.61
C TRP A 115 7.88 1.92 -6.75
N ARG A 116 8.97 2.11 -7.50
CA ARG A 116 10.20 1.35 -7.32
C ARG A 116 11.26 2.31 -6.76
N LEU A 117 11.82 1.94 -5.62
CA LEU A 117 12.93 2.66 -5.00
C LEU A 117 14.21 2.48 -5.83
N ASP A 118 15.26 3.25 -5.53
CA ASP A 118 16.52 3.23 -6.29
C ASP A 118 17.20 1.85 -6.28
N ASN A 119 16.97 1.06 -5.23
CA ASN A 119 17.43 -0.34 -5.13
C ASN A 119 16.48 -1.36 -5.78
N GLY A 120 15.48 -0.90 -6.54
CA GLY A 120 14.50 -1.72 -7.23
C GLY A 120 13.37 -2.29 -6.35
N ARG A 121 13.40 -2.07 -5.03
CA ARG A 121 12.37 -2.60 -4.13
C ARG A 121 11.03 -1.89 -4.36
N PRO A 122 9.90 -2.62 -4.30
CA PRO A 122 8.59 -2.01 -4.44
C PRO A 122 8.21 -1.26 -3.16
N HIS A 123 7.55 -0.12 -3.33
CA HIS A 123 7.05 0.73 -2.24
C HIS A 123 5.64 1.23 -2.56
N ILE A 124 4.86 1.58 -1.55
CA ILE A 124 3.47 2.04 -1.71
C ILE A 124 3.08 3.02 -0.59
N GLY A 125 2.14 3.90 -0.89
CA GLY A 125 1.68 4.94 0.03
C GLY A 125 0.33 5.51 -0.39
N LEU A 126 -0.30 6.24 0.53
CA LEU A 126 -1.59 6.87 0.35
C LEU A 126 -1.43 8.39 0.34
N VAL A 127 -1.94 9.07 -0.68
CA VAL A 127 -1.98 10.53 -0.72
C VAL A 127 -2.98 11.02 0.33
N ILE A 128 -2.59 11.98 1.17
CA ILE A 128 -3.42 12.49 2.27
C ILE A 128 -3.73 13.98 2.09
N ASP A 129 -4.78 14.44 2.77
CA ASP A 129 -5.22 15.85 2.76
C ASP A 129 -4.35 16.73 3.68
N LYS A 130 -3.04 16.71 3.42
CA LYS A 130 -2.04 17.59 4.02
C LYS A 130 -1.09 18.01 2.93
N LYS A 131 -0.77 19.28 2.85
CA LYS A 131 0.11 19.83 1.82
C LYS A 131 1.58 19.87 2.28
N SER A 132 2.48 19.86 1.30
CA SER A 132 3.89 20.21 1.45
C SER A 132 4.06 21.64 1.97
N SER A 133 5.25 21.99 2.48
CA SER A 133 5.53 23.32 3.03
C SER A 133 5.40 24.45 1.98
N ASP A 134 5.64 24.14 0.71
CA ASP A 134 5.47 25.03 -0.44
C ASP A 134 4.02 25.08 -0.98
N ASN A 135 3.10 24.33 -0.36
CA ASN A 135 1.70 24.17 -0.72
C ASN A 135 1.43 23.61 -2.14
N GLN A 136 2.46 23.07 -2.81
CA GLN A 136 2.35 22.64 -4.22
C GLN A 136 1.74 21.24 -4.37
N ARG A 137 1.97 20.34 -3.41
CA ARG A 137 1.60 18.92 -3.52
C ARG A 137 1.05 18.37 -2.22
N TYR A 138 0.23 17.34 -2.33
CA TYR A 138 -0.24 16.59 -1.16
C TYR A 138 0.86 15.64 -0.68
N LEU A 139 0.95 15.48 0.64
CA LEU A 139 1.87 14.54 1.27
C LEU A 139 1.37 13.12 1.08
N VAL A 140 2.30 12.17 1.19
CA VAL A 140 2.03 10.74 1.14
C VAL A 140 2.23 10.17 2.53
N MET A 141 1.25 9.42 3.03
CA MET A 141 1.42 8.55 4.20
C MET A 141 2.02 7.21 3.76
N HIS A 142 3.18 6.85 4.32
CA HIS A 142 3.88 5.59 4.03
C HIS A 142 4.79 5.18 5.20
N ASN A 143 5.45 4.04 5.07
CA ASN A 143 6.48 3.57 5.99
C ASN A 143 7.64 2.92 5.23
N ILE A 144 8.85 3.47 5.38
CA ILE A 144 10.09 2.98 4.75
C ILE A 144 11.22 2.72 5.75
N GLY A 145 10.93 2.68 7.05
CA GLY A 145 11.95 2.46 8.10
C GLY A 145 11.89 3.41 9.28
N PHE A 146 11.24 4.57 9.11
CA PHE A 146 11.17 5.64 10.11
C PHE A 146 9.78 5.77 10.75
N GLY A 147 8.95 4.72 10.66
CA GLY A 147 7.58 4.71 11.14
C GLY A 147 6.55 5.05 10.06
N GLN A 148 5.29 5.21 10.47
CA GLN A 148 4.20 5.62 9.59
C GLN A 148 4.12 7.14 9.58
N ILE A 149 4.58 7.74 8.48
CA ILE A 149 4.82 9.18 8.39
C ILE A 149 4.26 9.76 7.10
N ALA A 150 3.83 11.02 7.21
CA ALA A 150 3.40 11.84 6.09
C ALA A 150 4.60 12.63 5.57
N GLU A 151 5.09 12.28 4.39
CA GLU A 151 6.27 12.91 3.78
C GLU A 151 5.98 13.43 2.38
N ASP A 152 6.80 14.38 1.97
CA ASP A 152 6.76 14.97 0.64
C ASP A 152 7.62 14.16 -0.33
N VAL A 153 7.13 12.97 -0.68
CA VAL A 153 7.89 11.96 -1.44
C VAL A 153 7.24 11.54 -2.76
N LEU A 154 6.16 12.21 -3.17
CA LEU A 154 5.34 11.83 -4.32
C LEU A 154 6.17 11.57 -5.59
N PHE A 155 7.13 12.45 -5.85
CA PHE A 155 8.02 12.40 -7.02
C PHE A 155 9.47 12.03 -6.69
N SER A 156 9.75 11.54 -5.48
CA SER A 156 11.11 11.18 -5.05
C SER A 156 11.64 9.91 -5.69
N TRP A 157 10.74 9.03 -6.17
CA TRP A 157 11.09 7.75 -6.79
C TRP A 157 10.28 7.52 -8.07
N LYS A 158 10.66 6.48 -8.83
CA LYS A 158 9.94 6.09 -10.04
C LYS A 158 8.54 5.57 -9.68
N ILE A 159 7.51 6.36 -9.99
CA ILE A 159 6.11 5.93 -9.89
C ILE A 159 5.86 4.78 -10.87
N THR A 160 5.26 3.70 -10.38
CA THR A 160 4.89 2.52 -11.17
C THR A 160 3.39 2.24 -11.17
N GLY A 161 2.64 2.86 -10.27
CA GLY A 161 1.19 2.74 -10.20
C GLY A 161 0.56 3.96 -9.54
N HIS A 162 -0.61 4.35 -10.03
CA HIS A 162 -1.43 5.42 -9.49
C HIS A 162 -2.89 4.96 -9.58
N TYR A 163 -3.56 4.90 -8.44
CA TYR A 163 -4.87 4.28 -8.32
C TYR A 163 -5.80 5.09 -7.43
N SER A 164 -7.11 4.96 -7.64
CA SER A 164 -8.13 5.26 -6.62
C SER A 164 -8.99 4.03 -6.41
N TYR A 165 -9.40 3.76 -5.16
CA TYR A 165 -10.22 2.60 -4.81
C TYR A 165 -11.28 2.98 -3.78
#